data_AF-X1S2Z3-F1
#
_entry.id   AF-X1S2Z3-F1
#
_cell.length_a   1.000
_cell.length_b   1.000
_cell.length_c   1.000
_cell.angle_alpha   90.00
_cell.angle_beta   90.00
_cell.angle_gamma   90.00
#
_symmetry.space_group_name_H-M   'P 1'
#
loop_
_entity.id
_entity.type
_entity.pdbx_description
1 polymer ?
#
loop_
_entity_poly.entity_id
_entity_poly.type
_entity_poly.pdbx_seq_one_letter_code
_entity_poly.pdbx_strand_id
1 'polypeptide(L)'
;VEEYDLKKIKLGDLVAIKGHYDYYGRGRYEGAVTIGVCIHGWSDFSGHGPGLNPVLSALPGRIKTKLDPHANVAYYLGIRAKPSR
;
A
#
# COMPACT_ATOMS: atom_id res chain seq x y z
N VAL A 1 1.04 6.45 13.79
CA VAL A 1 0.14 6.67 12.64
C VAL A 1 0.54 7.92 11.86
N GLU A 2 1.08 8.91 12.55
CA GLU A 2 1.43 10.25 12.13
C GLU A 2 2.71 10.27 11.28
N GLU A 3 3.73 9.47 11.64
CA GLU A 3 5.01 9.36 10.90
C GLU A 3 4.81 9.06 9.40
N TYR A 4 3.80 8.24 9.08
CA TYR A 4 3.49 7.82 7.71
C TYR A 4 2.19 8.44 7.19
N ASP A 5 1.61 9.41 7.91
CA ASP A 5 0.37 10.10 7.53
C ASP A 5 -0.78 9.15 7.15
N LEU A 6 -0.86 8.01 7.85
CA LEU A 6 -1.76 6.90 7.48
C LEU A 6 -3.24 7.31 7.56
N LYS A 7 -3.56 8.38 8.30
CA LYS A 7 -4.92 8.96 8.39
C LYS A 7 -5.45 9.44 7.04
N LYS A 8 -4.57 9.70 6.06
CA LYS A 8 -4.96 10.16 4.71
C LYS A 8 -5.12 9.03 3.70
N ILE A 9 -4.88 7.78 4.08
CA ILE A 9 -5.05 6.63 3.19
C ILE A 9 -6.51 6.54 2.75
N LYS A 10 -6.70 6.33 1.46
CA LYS A 10 -7.99 6.17 0.79
C LYS A 10 -8.10 4.77 0.22
N LEU A 11 -9.34 4.32 0.02
CA LEU A 11 -9.60 3.11 -0.75
C LEU A 11 -8.98 3.24 -2.14
N GLY A 12 -8.27 2.19 -2.55
CA GLY A 12 -7.57 2.13 -3.82
C GLY A 12 -6.14 2.67 -3.81
N ASP A 13 -5.67 3.29 -2.71
CA ASP A 13 -4.29 3.78 -2.65
C ASP A 13 -3.29 2.62 -2.72
N LEU A 14 -2.22 2.81 -3.49
CA LEU A 14 -1.07 1.89 -3.50
C LEU A 14 -0.12 2.27 -2.36
N VAL A 15 0.15 1.30 -1.50
CA VAL A 15 0.98 1.47 -0.30
C VAL A 15 2.14 0.50 -0.35
N ALA A 16 3.35 0.98 -0.03
CA ALA A 16 4.54 0.16 0.14
C ALA A 16 4.73 -0.24 1.60
N ILE A 17 4.78 -1.54 1.86
CA ILE A 17 5.08 -2.13 3.17
C ILE A 17 6.56 -2.56 3.16
N LYS A 18 7.40 -1.82 3.90
CA LYS A 18 8.83 -2.13 4.07
C LYS A 18 9.01 -3.29 5.05
N GLY A 19 9.95 -4.20 4.76
CA GLY A 19 10.26 -5.33 5.62
C GLY A 19 9.25 -6.48 5.55
N HIS A 20 8.37 -6.49 4.55
CA HIS A 20 7.32 -7.50 4.35
C HIS A 20 7.54 -8.21 3.01
N TYR A 21 7.38 -9.53 3.01
CA TYR A 21 7.38 -10.36 1.80
C TYR A 21 6.16 -11.26 1.83
N ASP A 22 5.44 -11.34 0.70
CA ASP A 22 4.13 -11.99 0.62
C ASP A 22 3.96 -12.79 -0.68
N TYR A 23 5.00 -13.54 -1.07
CA TYR A 23 4.99 -14.31 -2.32
C TYR A 23 4.24 -15.64 -2.20
N TYR A 24 4.43 -16.37 -1.09
CA TYR A 24 3.70 -17.61 -0.77
C TYR A 24 2.96 -17.53 0.56
N GLY A 25 3.23 -16.47 1.33
CA GLY A 25 2.70 -16.26 2.65
C GLY A 25 3.39 -15.05 3.28
N ARG A 26 2.72 -14.46 4.27
CA ARG A 26 3.13 -13.23 4.92
C ARG A 26 4.28 -13.48 5.88
N GLY A 27 5.35 -12.72 5.75
CA GLY A 27 6.41 -12.74 6.74
C GLY A 27 7.23 -11.46 6.77
N ARG A 28 8.00 -11.32 7.85
CA ARG A 28 8.94 -10.21 8.03
C ARG A 28 10.30 -10.60 7.43
N TYR A 29 10.75 -9.84 6.44
CA TYR A 29 12.01 -10.06 5.74
C TYR A 29 12.70 -8.72 5.57
N GLU A 30 13.89 -8.58 6.16
CA GLU A 30 14.63 -7.32 6.11
C GLU A 30 14.93 -6.91 4.66
N GLY A 31 14.68 -5.63 4.35
CA GLY A 31 14.87 -5.06 3.01
C GLY A 31 13.86 -5.51 1.94
N ALA A 32 12.99 -6.49 2.23
CA ALA A 32 11.90 -6.85 1.32
C ALA A 32 10.84 -5.74 1.26
N VAL A 33 10.10 -5.69 0.15
CA VAL A 33 9.00 -4.73 -0.04
C VAL A 33 7.81 -5.46 -0.64
N THR A 34 6.64 -5.22 -0.05
CA THR A 34 5.33 -5.59 -0.63
C THR A 34 4.57 -4.32 -0.97
N ILE A 35 4.05 -4.23 -2.19
CA ILE A 35 3.10 -3.19 -2.60
C ILE A 35 1.70 -3.77 -2.50
N GLY A 36 0.80 -3.06 -1.81
CA GLY A 36 -0.60 -3.45 -1.68
C GLY A 36 -1.57 -2.32 -1.99
N VAL A 37 -2.80 -2.67 -2.33
CA VAL A 37 -3.91 -1.74 -2.57
C VAL A 37 -4.79 -1.68 -1.33
N CYS A 38 -5.15 -0.50 -0.87
CA CYS A 38 -6.10 -0.34 0.23
C CYS A 38 -7.51 -0.77 -0.18
N ILE A 39 -8.08 -1.77 0.51
CA ILE A 39 -9.35 -2.41 0.15
C ILE A 39 -10.47 -2.20 1.18
N HIS A 40 -10.16 -1.83 2.42
CA HIS A 40 -11.17 -1.46 3.40
C HIS A 40 -10.66 -0.39 4.37
N GLY A 41 -11.59 0.26 5.08
CA GLY A 41 -11.30 1.36 5.99
C GLY A 41 -10.80 0.94 7.37
N TRP A 42 -10.73 1.93 8.26
CA TRP A 42 -10.34 1.79 9.66
C TRP A 42 -11.31 0.90 10.45
N SER A 43 -10.78 0.27 11.50
CA SER A 43 -11.51 -0.57 12.42
C SER A 43 -11.18 -0.14 13.85
N ASP A 44 -12.15 -0.23 14.74
CA ASP A 44 -11.99 0.12 16.16
C ASP A 44 -11.38 -1.04 16.99
N PHE A 45 -11.15 -2.20 16.37
CA PHE A 45 -10.57 -3.36 17.04
C PHE A 45 -9.03 -3.32 17.03
N SER A 46 -8.42 -3.64 18.17
CA SER A 46 -6.98 -3.72 18.30
C SER A 46 -6.37 -4.72 17.31
N GLY A 47 -5.29 -4.32 16.64
CA GLY A 47 -4.65 -5.12 15.59
C GLY A 47 -5.31 -5.02 14.20
N HIS A 48 -6.44 -4.32 14.08
CA HIS A 48 -7.09 -4.03 12.79
C HIS A 48 -6.83 -2.59 12.32
N GLY A 49 -7.12 -2.35 11.04
CA GLY A 49 -6.94 -1.06 10.38
C GLY A 49 -7.26 -1.20 8.89
N PRO A 50 -6.91 -0.22 8.05
CA PRO A 50 -7.10 -0.31 6.61
C PRO A 50 -6.39 -1.55 6.05
N GLY A 51 -7.17 -2.44 5.42
CA GLY A 51 -6.63 -3.66 4.85
C GLY A 51 -5.95 -3.40 3.52
N LEU A 52 -4.82 -4.07 3.30
CA LEU A 52 -4.08 -4.01 2.05
C LEU A 52 -4.17 -5.37 1.33
N ASN A 53 -4.52 -5.34 0.05
CA ASN A 53 -4.39 -6.49 -0.85
C ASN A 53 -3.04 -6.42 -1.58
N PRO A 54 -2.09 -7.33 -1.31
CA PRO A 54 -0.80 -7.39 -2.00
C PRO A 54 -0.98 -7.57 -3.51
N VAL A 55 -0.18 -6.84 -4.29
CA VAL A 55 -0.14 -6.96 -5.76
C VAL A 55 1.26 -7.22 -6.29
N LEU A 56 2.29 -6.77 -5.57
CA LEU A 56 3.69 -7.03 -5.88
C LEU A 56 4.42 -7.31 -4.57
N SER A 57 5.36 -8.24 -4.59
CA SER A 57 6.26 -8.49 -3.46
C SER A 57 7.62 -8.91 -3.97
N ALA A 58 8.69 -8.39 -3.37
CA ALA A 58 10.03 -8.74 -3.77
C ALA A 58 11.04 -8.69 -2.62
N LEU A 59 12.05 -9.55 -2.73
CA LEU A 59 13.27 -9.51 -1.94
C LEU A 59 14.08 -8.21 -2.20
N PRO A 60 15.06 -7.89 -1.33
CA PRO A 60 15.80 -6.63 -1.39
C PRO A 60 16.35 -6.28 -2.78
N GLY A 61 16.32 -4.99 -3.11
CA GLY A 61 16.92 -4.43 -4.33
C GLY A 61 16.10 -4.57 -5.61
N ARG A 62 14.94 -5.26 -5.58
CA ARG A 62 14.12 -5.51 -6.78
C ARG A 62 13.01 -4.50 -7.04
N ILE A 63 12.51 -3.83 -5.99
CA ILE A 63 11.47 -2.80 -6.09
C ILE A 63 12.05 -1.46 -5.63
N LYS A 64 11.90 -0.42 -6.45
CA LYS A 64 12.15 0.98 -6.07
C LYS A 64 10.80 1.68 -5.91
N THR A 65 10.60 2.35 -4.77
CA THR A 65 9.37 3.08 -4.49
C THR A 65 9.56 4.57 -4.72
N LYS A 66 8.48 5.24 -5.11
CA LYS A 66 8.39 6.70 -5.22
C LYS A 66 7.05 7.12 -4.63
N LEU A 67 7.05 8.15 -3.78
CA LEU A 67 5.81 8.74 -3.30
C LEU A 67 5.13 9.50 -4.44
N ASP A 68 3.85 9.20 -4.67
CA ASP A 68 2.99 9.91 -5.63
C ASP A 68 1.65 10.18 -4.92
N PRO A 69 1.23 11.46 -4.76
CA PRO A 69 -0.04 11.80 -4.12
C PRO A 69 -1.28 11.31 -4.89
N HIS A 70 -1.09 10.81 -6.11
CA HIS A 70 -2.12 10.23 -6.95
C HIS A 70 -1.90 8.73 -7.21
N ALA A 71 -1.15 8.04 -6.34
CA ALA A 71 -1.01 6.59 -6.39
C ALA A 71 -2.29 5.88 -5.95
N ASN A 72 -3.31 5.88 -6.82
CA ASN A 72 -4.59 5.24 -6.56
C ASN A 72 -5.09 4.50 -7.81
N VAL A 73 -5.53 3.25 -7.63
CA VAL A 73 -5.99 2.38 -8.72
C VAL A 73 -7.15 2.97 -9.51
N ALA A 74 -8.00 3.80 -8.90
CA ALA A 74 -9.12 4.44 -9.60
C ALA A 74 -8.63 5.36 -10.74
N TYR A 75 -7.46 5.98 -10.59
CA TYR A 75 -6.87 6.82 -11.63
C TYR A 75 -6.19 5.99 -12.72
N TYR A 76 -5.51 4.91 -12.33
CA TYR A 76 -4.81 4.04 -13.29
C TYR A 76 -5.77 3.20 -14.14
N LEU A 77 -6.92 2.81 -13.59
CA LEU A 77 -7.94 2.02 -14.27
C LEU A 77 -8.99 2.87 -15.00
N GLY A 78 -8.86 4.21 -14.97
CA GLY A 78 -9.82 5.11 -15.64
C GLY A 78 -11.20 5.18 -14.98
N ILE A 79 -11.35 4.71 -13.74
CA ILE A 79 -12.59 4.80 -12.97
C ILE A 79 -12.85 6.26 -12.53
N ARG A 80 -11.77 7.00 -12.29
CA ARG A 80 -11.79 8.44 -11.98
C ARG A 80 -10.73 9.17 -12.80
N ALA A 81 -11.03 10.40 -13.18
CA ALA A 81 -10.01 11.28 -13.75
C ALA A 81 -8.91 11.56 -12.73
N LYS A 82 -7.65 11.53 -13.16
CA LYS A 82 -6.52 11.94 -12.33
C LYS A 82 -6.64 13.44 -12.07
N PRO A 83 -6.57 13.91 -10.80
CA PRO A 83 -6.65 15.33 -10.49
C PRO A 83 -5.54 16.11 -11.22
N SER A 84 -5.89 17.28 -11.76
CA SER A 84 -4.95 18.18 -12.39
C SER A 84 -4.20 19.01 -11.34
N ARG A 85 -3.12 18.42 -10.78
CA ARG A 85 -2.29 18.94 -9.68
C ARG A 85 -3.00 19.16 -8.35
#